data_AF-A0AAV6JGB2-F1
#
_entry.id   AF-A0AAV6JGB2-F1
#
_cell.length_a   1.000
_cell.length_b   1.000
_cell.length_c   1.000
_cell.angle_alpha   90.00
_cell.angle_beta   90.00
_cell.angle_gamma   90.00
#
_symmetry.space_group_name_H-M   'P 1'
#
loop_
_entity.id
_entity.type
_entity.pdbx_description
1 polymer ?
#
loop_
_entity_poly.entity_id
_entity_poly.type
_entity_poly.pdbx_seq_one_letter_code
_entity_poly.pdbx_strand_id
1 'polypeptide(L)'
;MHQSEHNWKTCRNDLLLEVNNHYDLYENMTGIGGANKLRYRLSFFQYGTAPEDRWMIFPDMGHVVASTYNVVVVLLSQLQCLTFLPLHSRPPSSDKIRVLGIGLVNGDHFVQVDLKACSPMPPIANYWFKFRWEEAKEWETLFSVQIEAFKAIIGSDVATAESFDVD
;
A
#
# COMPACT_ATOMS: atom_id res chain seq x y z
N MET A 1 19.09 6.94 2.08
CA MET A 1 19.78 6.88 0.77
C MET A 1 18.87 7.52 -0.27
N HIS A 2 19.24 8.67 -0.81
CA HIS A 2 18.62 9.19 -2.02
C HIS A 2 19.09 8.32 -3.20
N GLN A 3 18.28 7.37 -3.64
CA GLN A 3 18.53 6.67 -4.90
C GLN A 3 17.89 7.48 -6.03
N SER A 4 18.68 7.70 -7.09
CA SER A 4 18.35 8.52 -8.26
C SER A 4 16.97 8.19 -8.84
N GLU A 5 16.31 9.19 -9.44
CA GLU A 5 15.03 9.11 -10.17
C GLU A 5 14.96 8.04 -11.27
N HIS A 6 16.02 7.26 -11.49
CA HIS A 6 16.17 6.25 -12.54
C HIS A 6 15.73 4.85 -12.10
N ASN A 7 15.46 4.63 -10.80
CA ASN A 7 15.10 3.31 -10.27
C ASN A 7 13.61 2.97 -10.38
N TRP A 8 12.79 3.87 -10.95
CA TRP A 8 11.36 3.63 -11.12
C TRP A 8 11.07 2.38 -11.96
N LYS A 9 11.94 2.06 -12.94
CA LYS A 9 11.81 0.83 -13.75
C LYS A 9 12.00 -0.41 -12.90
N THR A 10 13.00 -0.40 -12.01
CA THR A 10 13.22 -1.49 -11.06
C THR A 10 12.01 -1.64 -10.15
N CYS A 11 11.52 -0.54 -9.56
CA CYS A 11 10.35 -0.61 -8.70
C CYS A 11 9.12 -1.17 -9.41
N ARG A 12 8.83 -0.70 -10.62
CA ARG A 12 7.72 -1.26 -11.42
C ARG A 12 7.89 -2.75 -11.70
N ASN A 13 9.12 -3.18 -12.01
CA ASN A 13 9.40 -4.58 -12.27
C ASN A 13 9.22 -5.44 -11.01
N ASP A 14 9.69 -4.99 -9.85
CA ASP A 14 9.52 -5.71 -8.58
C ASP A 14 8.03 -5.89 -8.23
N LEU A 15 7.25 -4.80 -8.34
CA LEU A 15 5.80 -4.85 -8.12
C LEU A 15 5.10 -5.76 -9.13
N LEU A 16 5.54 -5.74 -10.41
CA LEU A 16 4.99 -6.63 -11.44
C LEU A 16 5.29 -8.09 -11.15
N LEU A 17 6.50 -8.41 -10.66
CA LEU A 17 6.89 -9.75 -10.23
C LEU A 17 6.07 -10.21 -9.03
N GLU A 18 5.87 -9.35 -8.04
CA GLU A 18 5.00 -9.62 -6.89
C GLU A 18 3.58 -9.99 -7.33
N VAL A 19 2.97 -9.19 -8.21
CA VAL A 19 1.62 -9.47 -8.73
C VAL A 19 1.58 -10.75 -9.54
N ASN A 20 2.60 -11.04 -10.37
CA ASN A 20 2.64 -12.27 -11.16
C ASN A 20 2.82 -13.51 -10.28
N ASN A 21 3.66 -13.44 -9.25
CA ASN A 21 3.96 -14.57 -8.36
C ASN A 21 2.77 -14.91 -7.45
N HIS A 22 1.93 -13.92 -7.14
CA HIS A 22 0.74 -14.08 -6.30
C HIS A 22 -0.54 -13.69 -7.05
N TYR A 23 -0.65 -14.04 -8.32
CA TYR A 23 -1.74 -13.61 -9.21
C TYR A 23 -3.12 -13.88 -8.62
N ASP A 24 -3.39 -15.12 -8.20
CA ASP A 24 -4.71 -15.51 -7.66
C ASP A 24 -5.07 -14.75 -6.37
N LEU A 25 -4.07 -14.42 -5.55
CA LEU A 25 -4.27 -13.61 -4.34
C LEU A 25 -4.78 -12.21 -4.70
N TYR A 26 -4.11 -11.55 -5.64
CA TYR A 26 -4.49 -10.20 -6.07
C TYR A 26 -5.79 -10.20 -6.88
N GLU A 27 -6.07 -11.23 -7.68
CA GLU A 27 -7.34 -11.37 -8.40
C GLU A 27 -8.51 -11.52 -7.41
N ASN A 28 -8.35 -12.36 -6.39
CA ASN A 28 -9.38 -12.53 -5.35
C ASN A 28 -9.58 -11.26 -4.51
N MET A 29 -8.53 -10.45 -4.33
CA MET A 29 -8.58 -9.21 -3.58
C MET A 29 -9.23 -8.07 -4.36
N THR A 30 -8.90 -7.95 -5.65
CA THR A 30 -9.30 -6.81 -6.49
C THR A 30 -10.54 -7.07 -7.33
N GLY A 31 -11.03 -8.32 -7.37
CA GLY A 31 -12.17 -8.71 -8.19
C GLY A 31 -11.78 -9.14 -9.60
N ILE A 32 -12.79 -9.54 -10.38
CA ILE A 32 -12.60 -10.12 -11.72
C ILE A 32 -11.84 -9.14 -12.62
N GLY A 33 -10.69 -9.58 -13.14
CA GLY A 33 -9.81 -8.81 -14.01
C GLY A 33 -8.92 -7.80 -13.28
N GLY A 34 -9.02 -7.68 -11.96
CA GLY A 34 -8.28 -6.72 -11.17
C GLY A 34 -6.76 -6.98 -11.15
N ALA A 35 -6.32 -8.24 -11.09
CA ALA A 35 -4.88 -8.55 -11.18
C ALA A 35 -4.33 -8.20 -12.57
N ASN A 36 -5.11 -8.41 -13.64
CA ASN A 36 -4.73 -8.00 -14.98
C ASN A 36 -4.65 -6.47 -15.12
N LYS A 37 -5.54 -5.71 -14.48
CA LYS A 37 -5.48 -4.25 -14.41
C LYS A 37 -4.20 -3.78 -13.70
N LEU A 38 -3.82 -4.42 -12.59
CA LEU A 38 -2.56 -4.13 -11.88
C LEU A 38 -1.35 -4.41 -12.78
N ARG A 39 -1.29 -5.60 -13.42
CA ARG A 39 -0.22 -5.98 -14.35
C ARG A 39 -0.11 -5.01 -15.51
N TYR A 40 -1.24 -4.62 -16.10
CA TYR A 40 -1.28 -3.65 -17.19
C TYR A 40 -0.66 -2.32 -16.75
N ARG A 41 -1.08 -1.76 -15.60
CA ARG A 41 -0.53 -0.51 -15.08
C ARG A 41 0.97 -0.57 -14.81
N LEU A 42 1.45 -1.68 -14.25
CA LEU A 42 2.86 -1.87 -13.90
C LEU A 42 3.75 -2.16 -15.11
N SER A 43 3.21 -2.78 -16.16
CA SER A 43 3.93 -3.15 -17.39
C SER A 43 4.14 -1.96 -18.34
N PHE A 44 4.89 -0.96 -17.87
CA PHE A 44 5.31 0.21 -18.64
C PHE A 44 6.78 0.51 -18.34
N PHE A 45 7.65 0.37 -19.35
CA PHE A 45 9.10 0.53 -19.20
C PHE A 45 9.73 1.48 -20.26
N GLN A 46 8.88 2.20 -20.99
CA GLN A 46 9.29 3.14 -22.02
C GLN A 46 9.91 4.40 -21.39
N TYR A 47 10.67 5.17 -22.17
CA TYR A 47 11.21 6.46 -21.72
C TYR A 47 10.14 7.54 -21.76
N GLY A 48 10.23 8.50 -20.84
CA GLY A 48 9.29 9.62 -20.71
C GLY A 48 8.23 9.39 -19.63
N THR A 49 7.26 10.30 -19.57
CA THR A 49 6.17 10.27 -18.60
C THR A 49 5.21 9.12 -18.92
N ALA A 50 4.93 8.28 -17.93
CA ALA A 50 3.92 7.25 -18.07
C ALA A 50 2.54 7.89 -18.30
N PRO A 51 1.71 7.38 -19.23
CA PRO A 51 0.33 7.83 -19.35
C PRO A 51 -0.48 7.44 -18.10
N GLU A 52 -1.61 8.12 -17.88
CA GLU A 52 -2.45 7.98 -16.68
C GLU A 52 -2.94 6.54 -16.44
N ASP A 53 -3.23 5.81 -17.51
CA ASP A 53 -3.61 4.39 -17.48
C ASP A 53 -2.44 3.47 -17.06
N ARG A 54 -1.24 4.02 -16.85
CA ARG A 54 -0.04 3.36 -16.32
C ARG A 54 0.43 3.95 -15.00
N TRP A 55 -0.32 4.89 -14.42
CA TRP A 55 -0.02 5.41 -13.08
C TRP A 55 -0.33 4.36 -12.00
N MET A 56 0.40 4.48 -10.89
CA MET A 56 0.11 3.75 -9.65
C MET A 56 -1.25 4.19 -9.12
N ILE A 57 -2.02 3.25 -8.59
CA ILE A 57 -3.35 3.52 -8.05
C ILE A 57 -3.40 3.07 -6.59
N PHE A 58 -3.88 3.95 -5.72
CA PHE A 58 -4.22 3.63 -4.33
C PHE A 58 -5.74 3.70 -4.18
N PRO A 59 -6.35 2.83 -3.35
CA PRO A 59 -5.71 1.88 -2.43
C PRO A 59 -5.18 0.58 -3.06
N ASP A 60 -5.58 0.23 -4.30
CA ASP A 60 -5.36 -1.10 -4.91
C ASP A 60 -3.90 -1.61 -4.89
N MET A 61 -2.91 -0.73 -5.01
CA MET A 61 -1.49 -1.11 -5.00
C MET A 61 -0.82 -1.06 -3.62
N GLY A 62 -1.52 -0.62 -2.57
CA GLY A 62 -0.93 -0.47 -1.24
C GLY A 62 -0.41 -1.79 -0.68
N HIS A 63 -1.18 -2.87 -0.81
CA HIS A 63 -0.74 -4.22 -0.42
C HIS A 63 0.37 -4.78 -1.30
N VAL A 64 0.39 -4.46 -2.60
CA VAL A 64 1.45 -4.87 -3.52
C VAL A 64 2.78 -4.26 -3.08
N VAL A 65 2.79 -2.94 -2.82
CA VAL A 65 4.00 -2.23 -2.37
C VAL A 65 4.48 -2.74 -1.02
N ALA A 66 3.55 -2.89 -0.06
CA ALA A 66 3.88 -3.39 1.28
C ALA A 66 4.52 -4.78 1.23
N SER A 67 3.92 -5.70 0.46
CA SER A 67 4.38 -7.09 0.33
C SER A 67 5.70 -7.21 -0.43
N THR A 68 5.85 -6.44 -1.52
CA THR A 68 7.08 -6.45 -2.35
C THR A 68 8.32 -6.06 -1.53
N TYR A 69 8.20 -5.03 -0.68
CA TYR A 69 9.36 -4.46 0.02
C TYR A 69 9.44 -4.84 1.50
N ASN A 70 8.48 -5.65 1.98
CA ASN A 70 8.29 -5.98 3.38
C ASN A 70 8.31 -4.72 4.28
N VAL A 71 7.47 -3.74 3.92
CA VAL A 71 7.35 -2.45 4.61
C VAL A 71 5.90 -2.17 4.98
N VAL A 72 5.71 -1.29 5.95
CA VAL A 72 4.40 -0.71 6.25
C VAL A 72 4.19 0.48 5.33
N VAL A 73 3.08 0.53 4.60
CA VAL A 73 2.74 1.68 3.75
C VAL A 73 1.60 2.43 4.41
N VAL A 74 1.77 3.74 4.62
CA VAL A 74 0.73 4.62 5.18
C VAL A 74 0.27 5.57 4.10
N LEU A 75 -0.99 5.45 3.68
CA LEU A 75 -1.66 6.38 2.78
C LEU A 75 -2.38 7.45 3.60
N LEU A 76 -2.10 8.70 3.29
CA LEU A 76 -2.79 9.88 3.81
C LEU A 76 -3.40 10.66 2.64
N SER A 77 -4.71 10.87 2.68
CA SER A 77 -5.39 11.72 1.70
C SER A 77 -6.58 12.42 2.33
N GLN A 78 -7.15 13.41 1.63
CA GLN A 78 -8.34 14.11 2.10
C GLN A 78 -9.58 13.21 2.14
N LEU A 79 -9.63 12.15 1.32
CA LEU A 79 -10.81 11.29 1.20
C LEU A 79 -10.65 9.95 1.90
N GLN A 80 -9.43 9.43 1.98
CA GLN A 80 -9.15 8.11 2.54
C GLN A 80 -7.75 8.04 3.17
N CYS A 81 -7.68 7.45 4.36
CA CYS A 81 -6.43 7.19 5.07
C CYS A 81 -6.36 5.71 5.46
N LEU A 82 -5.30 5.01 5.07
CA LEU A 82 -5.15 3.57 5.27
C LEU A 82 -3.70 3.19 5.58
N THR A 83 -3.53 2.13 6.38
CA THR A 83 -2.25 1.44 6.56
C THR A 83 -2.28 0.10 5.85
N PHE A 84 -1.35 -0.14 4.93
CA PHE A 84 -1.16 -1.41 4.25
C PHE A 84 0.03 -2.15 4.85
N LEU A 85 -0.20 -3.41 5.15
CA LEU A 85 0.79 -4.32 5.69
C LEU A 85 1.13 -5.40 4.65
N PRO A 86 2.32 -6.01 4.74
CA PRO A 86 2.68 -7.15 3.91
C PRO A 86 1.69 -8.31 4.09
N LEU A 87 1.32 -8.98 3.00
CA LEU A 87 0.32 -10.06 3.02
C LEU A 87 0.92 -11.40 3.43
N HIS A 88 2.19 -11.65 3.12
CA HIS A 88 2.80 -12.99 3.20
C HIS A 88 4.15 -13.05 3.94
N SER A 89 4.62 -11.93 4.50
CA SER A 89 5.87 -11.87 5.24
C SER A 89 5.66 -11.56 6.71
N ARG A 90 6.48 -12.17 7.56
CA ARG A 90 6.57 -11.80 8.98
C ARG A 90 7.18 -10.42 9.16
N PRO A 91 6.82 -9.68 10.21
CA PRO A 91 7.55 -8.48 10.58
C PRO A 91 9.02 -8.82 10.87
N PRO A 92 9.97 -7.98 10.40
CA PRO A 92 11.33 -8.09 10.86
C PRO A 92 11.42 -7.68 12.34
N SER A 93 12.62 -7.74 12.92
CA SER A 93 12.86 -7.14 14.24
C SER A 93 12.45 -5.66 14.26
N SER A 94 11.97 -5.19 15.41
CA SER A 94 11.32 -3.86 15.52
C SER A 94 12.20 -2.70 15.05
N ASP A 95 13.52 -2.80 15.20
CA ASP A 95 14.52 -1.84 14.74
C ASP A 95 14.66 -1.78 13.20
N LYS A 96 14.18 -2.81 12.49
CA LYS A 96 14.26 -2.93 11.02
C LYS A 96 12.95 -2.66 10.32
N ILE A 97 11.86 -2.45 11.07
CA ILE A 97 10.57 -2.11 10.47
C ILE A 97 10.67 -0.74 9.81
N ARG A 98 10.30 -0.68 8.53
CA ARG A 98 10.27 0.56 7.76
C ARG A 98 8.83 0.96 7.50
N VAL A 99 8.54 2.24 7.69
CA VAL A 99 7.25 2.85 7.36
C VAL A 99 7.46 3.80 6.18
N LEU A 100 6.72 3.57 5.10
CA LEU A 100 6.65 4.41 3.92
C LEU A 100 5.36 5.24 3.99
N GLY A 101 5.47 6.51 4.34
CA GLY A 101 4.34 7.44 4.28
C GLY A 101 4.16 7.99 2.86
N ILE A 102 2.92 7.97 2.37
CA ILE A 102 2.52 8.47 1.06
C ILE A 102 1.33 9.41 1.26
N GLY A 103 1.48 10.65 0.80
CA GLY A 103 0.37 11.61 0.69
C GLY A 103 -0.21 11.57 -0.72
N LEU A 104 -1.52 11.42 -0.86
CA LEU A 104 -2.24 11.64 -2.11
C LEU A 104 -2.90 13.02 -2.08
N VAL A 105 -2.41 13.90 -2.95
CA VAL A 105 -2.83 15.30 -3.07
C VAL A 105 -3.58 15.47 -4.39
N ASN A 106 -4.68 16.21 -4.37
CA ASN A 106 -5.55 16.49 -5.53
C ASN A 106 -6.11 15.26 -6.29
N GLY A 107 -5.96 14.06 -5.74
CA GLY A 107 -6.45 12.81 -6.34
C GLY A 107 -5.53 12.19 -7.39
N ASP A 108 -4.43 12.85 -7.76
CA ASP A 108 -3.55 12.42 -8.85
C ASP A 108 -2.05 12.51 -8.53
N HIS A 109 -1.67 13.18 -7.43
CA HIS A 109 -0.27 13.43 -7.10
C HIS A 109 0.15 12.73 -5.80
N PHE A 110 1.18 11.88 -5.89
CA PHE A 110 1.77 11.21 -4.74
C PHE A 110 3.03 11.92 -4.26
N VAL A 111 3.11 12.18 -2.96
CA VAL A 111 4.30 12.71 -2.28
C VAL A 111 4.74 11.76 -1.19
N GLN A 112 6.05 11.64 -0.97
CA GLN A 112 6.55 10.95 0.21
C GLN A 112 6.30 11.81 1.45
N VAL A 113 5.85 11.17 2.53
CA VAL A 113 5.63 11.80 3.83
C VAL A 113 6.51 11.11 4.86
N ASP A 114 7.37 11.89 5.52
CA ASP A 114 8.21 11.39 6.60
C ASP A 114 7.43 11.43 7.92
N LEU A 115 7.09 10.26 8.44
CA LEU A 115 6.40 10.11 9.72
C LEU A 115 7.43 10.04 10.85
N LYS A 116 7.23 10.87 11.88
CA LYS A 116 8.03 10.78 13.11
C LYS A 116 7.71 9.50 13.87
N ALA A 117 8.65 9.03 14.68
CA ALA A 117 8.41 7.91 15.60
C ALA A 117 7.14 8.18 16.44
N CYS A 118 6.31 7.14 16.59
CA CYS A 118 5.04 7.20 17.33
C CYS A 118 3.99 8.17 16.77
N SER A 119 4.11 8.61 15.50
CA SER A 119 3.05 9.38 14.86
C SER A 119 1.74 8.57 14.80
N PRO A 120 0.57 9.22 14.90
CA PRO A 120 -0.70 8.59 14.62
C PRO A 120 -0.71 7.95 13.23
N MET A 121 -1.23 6.73 13.13
CA MET A 121 -1.28 5.98 11.87
C MET A 121 -2.72 5.59 11.52
N PRO A 122 -3.15 5.68 10.25
CA PRO A 122 -4.47 5.23 9.86
C PRO A 122 -4.72 3.76 10.19
N PRO A 123 -5.99 3.34 10.31
CA PRO A 123 -6.32 1.92 10.49
C PRO A 123 -5.76 1.02 9.39
N ILE A 124 -5.51 -0.23 9.75
CA ILE A 124 -5.08 -1.27 8.80
C ILE A 124 -6.21 -1.51 7.79
N ALA A 125 -5.84 -1.55 6.50
CA ALA A 125 -6.74 -1.84 5.39
C ALA A 125 -7.44 -3.19 5.57
N ASN A 126 -8.75 -3.24 5.32
CA ASN A 126 -9.60 -4.40 5.64
C ASN A 126 -9.22 -5.65 4.86
N TYR A 127 -8.76 -5.49 3.61
CA TYR A 127 -8.32 -6.60 2.77
C TYR A 127 -7.12 -7.32 3.36
N TRP A 128 -6.28 -6.64 4.15
CA TRP A 128 -5.22 -7.32 4.89
C TRP A 128 -5.77 -8.42 5.80
N PHE A 129 -6.82 -8.14 6.56
CA PHE A 129 -7.40 -9.12 7.47
C PHE A 129 -8.02 -10.31 6.73
N LYS A 130 -8.54 -10.08 5.52
CA LYS A 130 -9.19 -11.12 4.72
C LYS A 130 -8.19 -12.02 3.97
N PHE A 131 -7.07 -11.45 3.52
CA PHE A 131 -6.19 -12.10 2.54
C PHE A 131 -4.77 -12.38 3.04
N ARG A 132 -4.39 -11.92 4.24
CA ARG A 132 -3.07 -12.23 4.81
C ARG A 132 -2.87 -13.73 5.02
N TRP A 133 -1.64 -14.18 4.84
CA TRP A 133 -1.20 -15.51 5.25
C TRP A 133 -0.97 -15.57 6.76
N GLU A 134 -0.83 -16.79 7.29
CA GLU A 134 -0.68 -17.04 8.72
C GLU A 134 0.55 -16.32 9.29
N GLU A 135 1.65 -16.32 8.55
CA GLU A 135 2.93 -15.71 8.93
C GLU A 135 2.80 -14.19 9.11
N ALA A 136 1.93 -13.52 8.36
CA ALA A 136 1.76 -12.08 8.45
C ALA A 136 0.97 -11.64 9.69
N LYS A 137 0.29 -12.55 10.41
CA LYS A 137 -0.53 -12.18 11.59
C LYS A 137 0.21 -11.38 12.65
N GLU A 138 1.52 -11.59 12.80
CA GLU A 138 2.36 -10.89 13.77
C GLU A 138 2.40 -9.36 13.55
N TRP A 139 2.03 -8.84 12.38
CA TRP A 139 1.94 -7.40 12.13
C TRP A 139 0.78 -6.70 12.85
N GLU A 140 -0.30 -7.43 13.16
CA GLU A 140 -1.61 -6.89 13.54
C GLU A 140 -1.56 -5.94 14.75
N THR A 141 -0.73 -6.27 15.75
CA THR A 141 -0.72 -5.57 17.04
C THR A 141 0.37 -4.52 17.16
N LEU A 142 1.32 -4.47 16.21
CA LEU A 142 2.53 -3.66 16.29
C LEU A 142 2.25 -2.15 16.34
N PHE A 143 1.15 -1.71 15.73
CA PHE A 143 0.80 -0.29 15.59
C PHE A 143 -0.50 0.10 16.28
N SER A 144 -0.99 -0.74 17.20
CA SER A 144 -2.27 -0.54 17.89
C SER A 144 -2.37 0.84 18.57
N VAL A 145 -1.31 1.28 19.27
CA VAL A 145 -1.28 2.59 19.94
C VAL A 145 -1.39 3.75 18.95
N GLN A 146 -0.65 3.68 17.84
CA GLN A 146 -0.66 4.71 16.78
C GLN A 146 -2.01 4.76 16.07
N ILE A 147 -2.64 3.61 15.87
CA ILE A 147 -3.97 3.49 15.25
C ILE A 147 -5.04 4.10 16.16
N GLU A 148 -5.01 3.83 17.46
CA GLU A 148 -5.93 4.45 18.41
C GLU A 148 -5.73 5.97 18.49
N ALA A 149 -4.48 6.44 18.48
CA ALA A 149 -4.18 7.87 18.43
C ALA A 149 -4.73 8.54 17.16
N PHE A 150 -4.71 7.86 16.01
CA PHE A 150 -5.25 8.39 14.75
C PHE A 150 -6.78 8.50 14.77
N LYS A 151 -7.46 7.46 15.28
CA LYS A 151 -8.92 7.47 15.42
C LYS A 151 -9.41 8.62 16.28
N ALA A 152 -8.62 9.05 17.26
CA ALA A 152 -8.96 10.18 18.13
C ALA A 152 -8.88 11.55 17.43
N ILE A 153 -8.21 11.68 16.29
CA ILE A 153 -7.97 12.97 15.62
C ILE A 153 -8.60 13.08 14.22
N ILE A 154 -8.98 11.96 13.60
CA ILE A 154 -9.51 11.96 12.24
C ILE A 154 -10.99 12.39 12.20
N GLY A 155 -11.36 13.17 11.20
CA GLY A 155 -12.75 13.55 10.95
C GLY A 155 -13.56 12.38 10.38
N SER A 156 -14.87 12.39 10.61
CA SER A 156 -15.79 11.36 10.10
C SER A 156 -16.01 11.41 8.58
N ASP A 157 -15.55 12.48 7.94
CA ASP A 157 -15.56 12.71 6.50
C ASP A 157 -14.45 11.97 5.75
N VAL A 158 -13.47 11.40 6.46
CA VAL A 158 -12.36 10.64 5.87
C VAL A 158 -12.63 9.13 6.00
N ALA A 159 -12.60 8.42 4.89
CA ALA A 159 -12.70 6.97 4.89
C ALA A 159 -11.46 6.33 5.55
N THR A 160 -11.68 5.39 6.47
CA THR A 160 -10.60 4.67 7.17
C THR A 160 -10.66 3.16 6.96
N ALA A 161 -11.33 2.75 5.88
CA ALA A 161 -11.54 1.37 5.48
C ALA A 161 -11.61 1.31 3.95
N GLU A 162 -11.23 0.16 3.39
CA GLU A 162 -11.52 -0.16 1.98
C GLU A 162 -13.02 -0.47 1.85
N SER A 163 -13.66 0.09 0.83
CA SER A 163 -15.01 -0.28 0.44
C SER A 163 -14.96 -1.59 -0.33
N PHE A 164 -15.75 -2.58 0.10
CA PHE A 164 -16.14 -3.67 -0.78
C PHE A 164 -17.12 -3.07 -1.77
N ASP A 165 -16.66 -2.72 -2.97
CA ASP A 165 -17.60 -2.50 -4.05
C ASP A 165 -18.29 -3.85 -4.29
N VAL A 166 -19.56 -3.92 -3.90
CA VAL A 166 -20.45 -5.02 -4.24
C VAL A 166 -20.89 -4.70 -5.67
N ASP A 167 -20.27 -5.38 -6.65
CA ASP A 167 -20.79 -5.42 -8.02
C ASP A 167 -22.27 -5.87 -8.03
#